data_AF-A0A1F7FF29-F1
#
_entry.id   AF-A0A1F7FF29-F1
#
_cell.length_a   1.000
_cell.length_b   1.000
_cell.length_c   1.000
_cell.angle_alpha   90.00
_cell.angle_beta   90.00
_cell.angle_gamma   90.00
#
_symmetry.space_group_name_H-M   'P 1'
#
loop_
_entity.id
_entity.type
_entity.pdbx_description
1 polymer ?
#
loop_
_entity_poly.entity_id
_entity_poly.type
_entity_poly.pdbx_seq_one_letter_code
_entity_poly.pdbx_strand_id
1 'polypeptide(L)'
;MKKATAFITLILAIAAAAGVYLVYREDISPTLTEIEPAVSLFKGLIAEQWHTPIVASIAVFWLFTLLLSISVLFARKPLALVEQDKPVTAIDKPEKKDEILKEVGLLREKLFQAETAVTEARDKANQLLAQNENIKAQLEKFSASSAEKNESVELKTQLDRLQSELKARGEAAEKAESELKSLQNEQRKISEELAAARNKLEKTENDSKASKKEAEKTAGQLKSAQSELSSKTEEATSLRKQIEELTAELKAAQADARGGKNAVPPAAYQILYMFQKEGRLIDLLKEDVSGYDDETLGGAIRPIHEGCRKLLEDRLILEPVLNEEEGSEVTLEEIDPESIKLSGSVPASGPYTGELIHRGWRLKECNLPELVGGWKGNVIAPAEIEIS
;
A
#
# COMPACT_ATOMS: atom_id res chain seq x y z
N MET A 1 -36.72 -8.78 8.17
CA MET A 1 -37.28 -8.75 9.54
C MET A 1 -37.46 -10.15 10.14
N LYS A 2 -38.52 -10.93 9.85
CA LYS A 2 -38.86 -12.20 10.57
C LYS A 2 -37.68 -13.13 10.95
N LYS A 3 -36.71 -13.38 10.04
CA LYS A 3 -35.52 -14.20 10.32
C LYS A 3 -34.60 -13.65 11.43
N ALA A 4 -34.46 -12.32 11.54
CA ALA A 4 -33.64 -11.68 12.57
C ALA A 4 -34.30 -11.78 13.95
N THR A 5 -35.63 -11.62 14.03
CA THR A 5 -36.39 -11.81 15.28
C THR A 5 -36.20 -13.22 15.83
N ALA A 6 -36.33 -14.24 14.98
CA ALA A 6 -36.12 -15.64 15.36
C ALA A 6 -34.70 -15.93 15.88
N PHE A 7 -33.68 -15.31 15.27
CA PHE A 7 -32.28 -15.46 15.69
C PHE A 7 -32.02 -14.81 17.06
N ILE A 8 -32.55 -13.60 17.28
CA ILE A 8 -32.45 -12.90 18.57
C ILE A 8 -33.18 -13.67 19.68
N THR A 9 -34.38 -14.22 19.42
CA THR A 9 -35.09 -15.05 20.40
C THR A 9 -34.34 -16.35 20.73
N LEU A 10 -33.63 -16.93 19.77
CA LEU A 10 -32.80 -18.13 20.01
C LEU A 10 -31.60 -17.81 20.92
N ILE A 11 -30.91 -16.68 20.67
CA ILE A 11 -29.81 -16.21 21.52
C ILE A 11 -30.30 -15.92 22.94
N LEU A 12 -31.45 -15.26 23.10
CA LEU A 12 -32.05 -14.99 24.40
C LEU A 12 -32.45 -16.28 25.14
N ALA A 13 -32.99 -17.28 24.45
CA ALA A 13 -33.32 -18.57 25.04
C ALA A 13 -32.06 -19.34 25.50
N ILE A 14 -30.98 -19.32 24.71
CA ILE A 14 -29.70 -19.94 25.08
C ILE A 14 -29.07 -19.21 26.28
N ALA A 15 -29.09 -17.88 26.30
CA ALA A 15 -28.59 -17.10 27.43
C ALA A 15 -29.40 -17.33 28.72
N ALA A 16 -30.73 -17.45 28.63
CA ALA A 16 -31.57 -17.80 29.76
C ALA A 16 -31.28 -19.22 30.27
N ALA A 17 -31.13 -20.20 29.38
CA ALA A 17 -30.78 -21.57 29.75
C ALA A 17 -29.39 -21.65 30.42
N ALA A 18 -28.39 -20.94 29.90
CA ALA A 18 -27.05 -20.85 30.49
C ALA A 18 -27.08 -20.16 31.86
N GLY A 19 -27.86 -19.09 32.02
CA GLY A 19 -28.06 -18.41 33.31
C GLY A 19 -28.69 -19.32 34.37
N VAL A 20 -29.75 -20.06 34.01
CA VAL A 20 -30.38 -21.04 34.91
C VAL A 20 -29.40 -22.16 35.27
N TYR A 21 -28.62 -22.68 34.30
CA TYR A 21 -27.63 -23.72 34.53
C TYR A 21 -26.48 -23.28 35.45
N LEU A 22 -26.08 -22.01 35.41
CA LEU A 22 -25.07 -21.45 36.33
C LEU A 22 -25.64 -21.19 37.73
N VAL A 23 -26.90 -20.75 37.86
CA VAL A 23 -27.54 -20.48 39.16
C VAL A 23 -27.87 -21.76 39.94
N TYR A 24 -28.07 -22.89 39.27
CA TYR A 24 -28.42 -24.18 39.89
C TYR A 24 -27.24 -25.13 40.13
N ARG A 25 -25.99 -24.64 40.06
CA ARG A 25 -24.78 -25.46 40.19
C ARG A 25 -24.02 -25.13 41.48
N GLU A 26 -24.22 -25.96 42.50
CA GLU A 26 -23.81 -25.68 43.90
C GLU A 26 -22.28 -25.60 44.13
N ASP A 27 -21.45 -26.09 43.19
CA ASP A 27 -19.98 -26.17 43.34
C ASP A 27 -19.20 -24.88 42.99
N ILE A 28 -19.82 -23.81 42.48
CA ILE A 28 -19.09 -22.64 41.94
C ILE A 28 -19.61 -21.32 42.49
N SER A 29 -18.76 -20.61 43.24
CA SER A 29 -18.92 -19.16 43.51
C SER A 29 -18.33 -18.37 42.33
N PRO A 30 -19.14 -17.73 41.45
CA PRO A 30 -18.62 -17.09 40.26
C PRO A 30 -17.82 -15.82 40.59
N THR A 31 -16.53 -15.83 40.25
CA THR A 31 -15.69 -14.62 40.32
C THR A 31 -15.81 -13.81 39.03
N LEU A 32 -15.75 -12.48 39.13
CA LEU A 32 -16.00 -11.56 38.00
C LEU A 32 -15.06 -11.79 36.79
N THR A 33 -13.89 -12.37 37.03
CA THR A 33 -12.89 -12.74 36.01
C THR A 33 -13.31 -13.86 35.07
N GLU A 34 -14.20 -14.77 35.48
CA GLU A 34 -14.65 -15.89 34.63
C GLU A 34 -15.77 -15.48 33.65
N ILE A 35 -16.42 -14.34 33.89
CA ILE A 35 -17.56 -13.84 33.12
C ILE A 35 -17.10 -13.02 31.89
N GLU A 36 -15.89 -12.47 31.93
CA GLU A 36 -15.30 -11.64 30.87
C GLU A 36 -15.31 -12.27 29.46
N PRO A 37 -14.91 -13.55 29.23
CA PRO A 37 -15.00 -14.17 27.90
C PRO A 37 -16.44 -14.40 27.40
N ALA A 38 -17.43 -14.50 28.30
CA ALA A 38 -18.84 -14.57 27.90
C ALA A 38 -19.37 -13.19 27.47
N VAL A 39 -18.93 -12.13 28.16
CA VAL A 39 -19.29 -10.73 27.85
C VAL A 39 -18.65 -10.25 26.54
N SER A 40 -17.42 -10.68 26.23
CA SER A 40 -16.76 -10.33 24.95
C SER A 40 -17.47 -10.97 23.74
N LEU A 41 -17.90 -12.23 23.86
CA LEU A 41 -18.76 -12.89 22.86
C LEU A 41 -20.09 -12.16 22.64
N PHE A 42 -20.72 -11.67 23.71
CA PHE A 42 -21.96 -10.87 23.59
C PHE A 42 -21.75 -9.51 22.93
N LYS A 43 -20.61 -8.83 23.17
CA LYS A 43 -20.27 -7.56 22.50
C LYS A 43 -20.17 -7.72 20.98
N GLY A 44 -19.58 -8.80 20.49
CA GLY A 44 -19.42 -9.05 19.05
C GLY A 44 -20.72 -9.32 18.29
N LEU A 45 -21.84 -9.56 18.99
CA LEU A 45 -23.11 -10.01 18.42
C LEU A 45 -24.15 -8.89 18.22
N ILE A 46 -23.86 -7.67 18.70
CA ILE A 46 -24.78 -6.53 18.72
C ILE A 46 -24.10 -5.33 18.05
N ALA A 47 -24.70 -4.79 16.98
CA ALA A 47 -24.17 -3.63 16.28
C ALA A 47 -24.19 -2.37 17.19
N GLU A 48 -23.12 -1.58 17.16
CA GLU A 48 -22.77 -0.54 18.14
C GLU A 48 -23.90 0.46 18.43
N GLN A 49 -24.65 0.86 17.40
CA GLN A 49 -25.85 1.72 17.46
C GLN A 49 -26.99 1.21 18.39
N TRP A 50 -26.98 -0.07 18.79
CA TRP A 50 -27.99 -0.68 19.67
C TRP A 50 -27.53 -0.84 21.12
N HIS A 51 -26.27 -0.58 21.47
CA HIS A 51 -25.80 -0.77 22.85
C HIS A 51 -26.54 0.13 23.86
N THR A 52 -26.64 1.44 23.59
CA THR A 52 -27.34 2.41 24.46
C THR A 52 -28.81 2.06 24.73
N PRO A 53 -29.68 1.83 23.73
CA PRO A 53 -31.07 1.47 24.01
C PRO A 53 -31.22 0.11 24.70
N ILE A 54 -30.35 -0.88 24.42
CA ILE A 54 -30.41 -2.18 25.09
C ILE A 54 -30.00 -2.07 26.56
N VAL A 55 -28.88 -1.40 26.87
CA VAL A 55 -28.41 -1.20 28.25
C VAL A 55 -29.41 -0.36 29.04
N ALA A 56 -29.97 0.70 28.47
CA ALA A 56 -31.03 1.48 29.10
C ALA A 56 -32.28 0.63 29.40
N SER A 57 -32.71 -0.23 28.46
CA SER A 57 -33.86 -1.13 28.66
C SER A 57 -33.61 -2.14 29.79
N ILE A 58 -32.40 -2.71 29.87
CA ILE A 58 -32.02 -3.65 30.93
C ILE A 58 -31.95 -2.94 32.29
N ALA A 59 -31.39 -1.73 32.34
CA ALA A 59 -31.33 -0.93 33.56
C ALA A 59 -32.74 -0.57 34.08
N VAL A 60 -33.66 -0.17 33.19
CA VAL A 60 -35.07 0.07 33.55
C VAL A 60 -35.76 -1.19 34.03
N PHE A 61 -35.53 -2.35 33.38
CA PHE A 61 -36.08 -3.63 33.82
C PHE A 61 -35.62 -4.00 35.23
N TRP A 62 -34.31 -3.91 35.51
CA TRP A 62 -33.76 -4.18 36.85
C TRP A 62 -34.27 -3.19 37.90
N LEU A 63 -34.34 -1.89 37.59
CA LEU A 63 -34.93 -0.88 38.47
C LEU A 63 -36.41 -1.20 38.80
N PHE A 64 -37.19 -1.66 37.82
CA PHE A 64 -38.59 -2.02 38.00
C PHE A 64 -38.74 -3.28 38.86
N THR A 65 -37.87 -4.29 38.70
CA THR A 65 -37.85 -5.46 39.60
C THR A 65 -37.40 -5.11 41.02
N LEU A 66 -36.51 -4.14 41.19
CA LEU A 66 -36.09 -3.65 42.51
C LEU A 66 -37.25 -2.93 43.23
N LEU A 67 -37.99 -2.08 42.51
CA LEU A 67 -39.18 -1.39 43.02
C LEU A 67 -40.32 -2.36 43.39
N LEU A 68 -40.52 -3.42 42.60
CA LEU A 68 -41.45 -4.51 42.94
C LEU A 68 -41.02 -5.26 44.22
N SER A 69 -39.72 -5.53 44.39
CA SER A 69 -39.19 -6.18 45.60
C SER A 69 -39.41 -5.34 46.87
N ILE A 70 -39.19 -4.02 46.79
CA ILE A 70 -39.39 -3.07 47.90
C ILE A 70 -40.88 -2.96 48.32
N SER A 71 -41.81 -3.30 47.44
CA SER A 71 -43.26 -3.17 47.69
C SER A 71 -43.84 -4.21 48.67
N VAL A 72 -43.03 -5.14 49.19
CA VAL A 72 -43.47 -6.23 50.09
C VAL A 72 -43.30 -5.89 51.58
N LEU A 73 -42.56 -4.83 51.94
CA LEU A 73 -42.09 -4.58 53.32
C LEU A 73 -42.93 -3.61 54.17
N PHE A 74 -44.24 -3.49 53.95
CA PHE A 74 -45.16 -2.73 54.83
C PHE A 74 -46.49 -3.43 55.12
N ALA A 75 -46.46 -4.42 56.02
CA ALA A 75 -47.66 -5.03 56.62
C ALA A 75 -47.86 -4.53 58.07
N ARG A 76 -48.75 -3.55 58.28
CA ARG A 76 -49.24 -3.17 59.62
C ARG A 76 -50.38 -4.09 60.06
N LYS A 77 -50.44 -4.45 61.35
CA LYS A 77 -51.63 -5.07 61.98
C LYS A 77 -51.92 -4.44 63.37
N PRO A 78 -53.19 -4.13 63.71
CA PRO A 78 -53.55 -3.32 64.89
C PRO A 78 -53.97 -4.12 66.15
N LEU A 79 -54.39 -3.37 67.18
CA LEU A 79 -54.66 -3.78 68.58
C LEU A 79 -55.94 -4.61 68.84
N ALA A 80 -55.91 -5.40 69.93
CA ALA A 80 -56.88 -5.46 71.05
C ALA A 80 -56.15 -6.11 72.25
N LEU A 81 -56.20 -5.71 73.52
CA LEU A 81 -57.28 -5.29 74.46
C LEU A 81 -58.26 -6.41 74.88
N VAL A 82 -58.13 -6.84 76.15
CA VAL A 82 -59.12 -7.57 76.99
C VAL A 82 -58.92 -7.10 78.44
N GLU A 83 -59.97 -7.12 79.28
CA GLU A 83 -60.06 -6.47 80.60
C GLU A 83 -60.89 -7.32 81.60
N GLN A 84 -60.91 -6.94 82.90
CA GLN A 84 -61.81 -7.41 84.00
C GLN A 84 -61.52 -8.83 84.56
N ASP A 85 -61.88 -9.22 85.80
CA ASP A 85 -62.55 -8.60 86.97
C ASP A 85 -61.90 -9.21 88.27
N LYS A 86 -61.73 -8.63 89.49
CA LYS A 86 -62.62 -7.98 90.49
C LYS A 86 -63.58 -8.98 91.21
N PRO A 87 -64.25 -8.69 92.36
CA PRO A 87 -64.05 -7.73 93.49
C PRO A 87 -63.55 -8.49 94.77
N VAL A 88 -63.82 -8.29 96.08
CA VAL A 88 -64.63 -7.47 97.07
C VAL A 88 -63.86 -7.59 98.44
N THR A 89 -64.05 -6.94 99.60
CA THR A 89 -64.84 -5.86 100.30
C THR A 89 -63.95 -5.40 101.50
N ALA A 90 -64.02 -4.24 102.18
CA ALA A 90 -65.04 -3.21 102.51
C ALA A 90 -65.89 -3.48 103.79
N ILE A 91 -66.36 -2.39 104.43
CA ILE A 91 -67.21 -2.26 105.67
C ILE A 91 -66.49 -2.48 107.04
N ASP A 92 -66.69 -1.69 108.12
CA ASP A 92 -66.98 -0.24 108.25
C ASP A 92 -66.66 0.31 109.70
N LYS A 93 -67.35 1.37 110.14
CA LYS A 93 -67.26 2.22 111.38
C LYS A 93 -68.47 1.87 112.33
N PRO A 94 -68.94 2.67 113.36
CA PRO A 94 -68.40 3.83 114.09
C PRO A 94 -68.62 3.88 115.65
N GLU A 95 -68.09 4.95 116.29
CA GLU A 95 -68.60 5.71 117.48
C GLU A 95 -68.91 5.03 118.85
N LYS A 96 -68.34 5.50 120.00
CA LYS A 96 -68.77 6.62 120.92
C LYS A 96 -69.87 6.17 121.92
N LYS A 97 -69.91 6.47 123.24
CA LYS A 97 -69.26 7.51 124.09
C LYS A 97 -69.03 6.98 125.56
N ASP A 98 -68.97 7.90 126.53
CA ASP A 98 -69.28 7.76 127.97
C ASP A 98 -68.40 6.82 128.82
N GLU A 99 -67.10 7.17 128.92
CA GLU A 99 -66.51 7.89 130.07
C GLU A 99 -66.84 7.50 131.56
N ILE A 100 -65.91 7.82 132.48
CA ILE A 100 -66.00 7.88 133.97
C ILE A 100 -66.49 6.64 134.78
N LEU A 101 -66.44 5.43 134.22
CA LEU A 101 -65.97 4.25 134.99
C LEU A 101 -64.73 3.61 134.37
N LYS A 102 -64.20 4.25 133.32
CA LYS A 102 -63.19 3.67 132.42
C LYS A 102 -61.75 3.86 132.91
N GLU A 103 -61.40 4.91 133.66
CA GLU A 103 -60.00 5.30 133.85
C GLU A 103 -59.11 4.25 134.55
N VAL A 104 -59.60 3.57 135.59
CA VAL A 104 -58.83 2.52 136.28
C VAL A 104 -58.65 1.27 135.41
N GLY A 105 -59.66 0.93 134.60
CA GLY A 105 -59.54 -0.10 133.57
C GLY A 105 -58.59 0.33 132.45
N LEU A 106 -58.69 1.59 132.00
CA LEU A 106 -57.89 2.21 130.95
C LEU A 106 -56.41 2.26 131.30
N LEU A 107 -56.03 2.39 132.58
CA LEU A 107 -54.63 2.31 133.00
C LEU A 107 -54.07 0.88 132.89
N ARG A 108 -54.89 -0.15 133.19
CA ARG A 108 -54.50 -1.56 133.03
C ARG A 108 -54.45 -1.97 131.56
N GLU A 109 -55.45 -1.52 130.79
CA GLU A 109 -55.54 -1.63 129.33
C GLU A 109 -54.34 -0.95 128.66
N LYS A 110 -53.99 0.29 129.03
CA LYS A 110 -52.81 1.00 128.51
C LYS A 110 -51.49 0.32 128.86
N LEU A 111 -51.38 -0.32 130.02
CA LEU A 111 -50.16 -1.05 130.39
C LEU A 111 -50.02 -2.33 129.56
N PHE A 112 -51.12 -3.08 129.37
CA PHE A 112 -51.15 -4.23 128.46
C PHE A 112 -50.89 -3.83 127.01
N GLN A 113 -51.53 -2.76 126.51
CA GLN A 113 -51.30 -2.22 125.17
C GLN A 113 -49.88 -1.67 124.99
N ALA A 114 -49.24 -1.15 126.03
CA ALA A 114 -47.83 -0.76 125.99
C ALA A 114 -46.91 -2.00 125.92
N GLU A 115 -47.23 -3.06 126.65
CA GLU A 115 -46.48 -4.32 126.61
C GLU A 115 -46.62 -5.02 125.26
N THR A 116 -47.83 -5.08 124.68
CA THR A 116 -48.03 -5.61 123.32
C THR A 116 -47.41 -4.71 122.24
N ALA A 117 -47.46 -3.38 122.41
CA ALA A 117 -46.77 -2.45 121.51
C ALA A 117 -45.24 -2.60 121.57
N VAL A 118 -44.67 -2.95 122.73
CA VAL A 118 -43.24 -3.28 122.88
C VAL A 118 -42.92 -4.61 122.19
N THR A 119 -43.77 -5.63 122.26
CA THR A 119 -43.57 -6.86 121.46
C THR A 119 -43.70 -6.60 119.96
N GLU A 120 -44.71 -5.82 119.52
CA GLU A 120 -44.84 -5.42 118.11
C GLU A 120 -43.63 -4.60 117.63
N ALA A 121 -43.11 -3.68 118.45
CA ALA A 121 -41.93 -2.90 118.11
C ALA A 121 -40.68 -3.78 118.00
N ARG A 122 -40.55 -4.79 118.87
CA ARG A 122 -39.49 -5.80 118.82
C ARG A 122 -39.58 -6.65 117.55
N ASP A 123 -40.78 -7.09 117.18
CA ASP A 123 -40.98 -7.92 115.98
C ASP A 123 -40.85 -7.11 114.69
N LYS A 124 -41.27 -5.84 114.68
CA LYS A 124 -40.95 -4.89 113.60
C LYS A 124 -39.43 -4.65 113.50
N ALA A 125 -38.70 -4.56 114.61
CA ALA A 125 -37.25 -4.46 114.59
C ALA A 125 -36.58 -5.74 114.07
N ASN A 126 -37.06 -6.92 114.47
CA ASN A 126 -36.60 -8.21 113.93
C ASN A 126 -36.89 -8.33 112.41
N GLN A 127 -38.07 -7.89 111.97
CA GLN A 127 -38.46 -7.88 110.56
C GLN A 127 -37.61 -6.89 109.74
N LEU A 128 -37.30 -5.71 110.27
CA LEU A 128 -36.39 -4.74 109.66
C LEU A 128 -34.95 -5.27 109.59
N LEU A 129 -34.46 -6.01 110.58
CA LEU A 129 -33.16 -6.69 110.53
C LEU A 129 -33.14 -7.77 109.43
N ALA A 130 -34.18 -8.60 109.35
CA ALA A 130 -34.32 -9.59 108.29
C ALA A 130 -34.43 -8.95 106.89
N GLN A 131 -35.11 -7.81 106.76
CA GLN A 131 -35.15 -7.02 105.52
C GLN A 131 -33.77 -6.45 105.18
N ASN A 132 -33.00 -5.93 106.13
CA ASN A 132 -31.65 -5.42 105.89
C ASN A 132 -30.69 -6.51 105.42
N GLU A 133 -30.67 -7.70 106.05
CA GLU A 133 -29.85 -8.82 105.57
C GLU A 133 -30.32 -9.36 104.21
N ASN A 134 -31.62 -9.34 103.90
CA ASN A 134 -32.12 -9.67 102.56
C ASN A 134 -31.71 -8.63 101.50
N ILE A 135 -31.82 -7.32 101.79
CA ILE A 135 -31.38 -6.24 100.90
C ILE A 135 -29.86 -6.34 100.65
N LYS A 136 -29.08 -6.61 101.68
CA LYS A 136 -27.63 -6.86 101.61
C LYS A 136 -27.31 -8.10 100.76
N ALA A 137 -28.04 -9.20 100.92
CA ALA A 137 -27.90 -10.40 100.08
C ALA A 137 -28.36 -10.18 98.62
N GLN A 138 -29.27 -9.25 98.36
CA GLN A 138 -29.61 -8.79 97.01
C GLN A 138 -28.53 -7.89 96.43
N LEU A 139 -27.95 -6.98 97.23
CA LEU A 139 -26.85 -6.10 96.82
C LEU A 139 -25.61 -6.89 96.44
N GLU A 140 -25.23 -7.90 97.23
CA GLU A 140 -24.15 -8.84 96.93
C GLU A 140 -24.41 -9.65 95.64
N LYS A 141 -25.66 -10.00 95.33
CA LYS A 141 -26.01 -10.66 94.07
C LYS A 141 -25.90 -9.71 92.87
N PHE A 142 -26.20 -8.43 93.03
CA PHE A 142 -26.00 -7.42 91.99
C PHE A 142 -24.51 -7.08 91.79
N SER A 143 -23.73 -6.92 92.85
CA SER A 143 -22.27 -6.69 92.74
C SER A 143 -21.53 -7.91 92.18
N ALA A 144 -22.02 -9.12 92.48
CA ALA A 144 -21.54 -10.38 91.90
C ALA A 144 -22.13 -10.70 90.51
N SER A 145 -22.92 -9.80 89.89
CA SER A 145 -23.34 -9.91 88.49
C SER A 145 -22.16 -9.62 87.54
N SER A 146 -21.19 -10.54 87.53
CA SER A 146 -20.02 -10.48 86.66
C SER A 146 -20.38 -10.61 85.18
N ALA A 147 -21.57 -11.11 84.85
CA ALA A 147 -22.08 -11.26 83.48
C ALA A 147 -22.12 -9.91 82.74
N GLU A 148 -22.84 -8.92 83.24
CA GLU A 148 -22.95 -7.59 82.61
C GLU A 148 -21.59 -6.89 82.48
N LYS A 149 -20.71 -7.08 83.47
CA LYS A 149 -19.34 -6.53 83.45
C LYS A 149 -18.46 -7.23 82.41
N ASN A 150 -18.58 -8.54 82.24
CA ASN A 150 -17.87 -9.30 81.23
C ASN A 150 -18.39 -8.97 79.82
N GLU A 151 -19.71 -8.87 79.64
CA GLU A 151 -20.34 -8.44 78.39
C GLU A 151 -19.91 -7.02 78.00
N SER A 152 -19.86 -6.08 78.95
CA SER A 152 -19.33 -4.73 78.72
C SER A 152 -17.85 -4.72 78.31
N VAL A 153 -17.03 -5.60 78.89
CA VAL A 153 -15.62 -5.78 78.48
C VAL A 153 -15.52 -6.41 77.08
N GLU A 154 -16.35 -7.41 76.77
CA GLU A 154 -16.32 -8.08 75.47
C GLU A 154 -16.81 -7.15 74.35
N LEU A 155 -17.92 -6.44 74.54
CA LEU A 155 -18.40 -5.38 73.64
C LEU A 155 -17.34 -4.29 73.43
N LYS A 156 -16.56 -3.94 74.47
CA LYS A 156 -15.43 -3.03 74.31
C LYS A 156 -14.31 -3.62 73.46
N THR A 157 -13.91 -4.88 73.67
CA THR A 157 -12.89 -5.51 72.80
C THR A 157 -13.36 -5.68 71.36
N GLN A 158 -14.66 -5.89 71.14
CA GLN A 158 -15.27 -5.87 69.81
C GLN A 158 -15.25 -4.46 69.20
N LEU A 159 -15.53 -3.40 69.98
CA LEU A 159 -15.43 -2.01 69.54
C LEU A 159 -13.99 -1.64 69.15
N ASP A 160 -13.01 -1.90 70.03
CA ASP A 160 -11.59 -1.64 69.80
C ASP A 160 -11.09 -2.41 68.55
N ARG A 161 -11.56 -3.66 68.37
CA ARG A 161 -11.29 -4.45 67.17
C ARG A 161 -11.91 -3.82 65.91
N LEU A 162 -13.19 -3.51 65.90
CA LEU A 162 -13.88 -2.87 64.76
C LEU A 162 -13.25 -1.53 64.40
N GLN A 163 -12.80 -0.75 65.39
CA GLN A 163 -12.07 0.49 65.16
C GLN A 163 -10.71 0.25 64.49
N SER A 164 -9.98 -0.81 64.85
CA SER A 164 -8.74 -1.19 64.18
C SER A 164 -8.97 -1.72 62.75
N GLU A 165 -10.00 -2.54 62.53
CA GLU A 165 -10.39 -3.03 61.20
C GLU A 165 -10.86 -1.88 60.28
N LEU A 166 -11.57 -0.89 60.83
CA LEU A 166 -11.99 0.32 60.11
C LEU A 166 -10.80 1.23 59.76
N LYS A 167 -9.82 1.38 60.66
CA LYS A 167 -8.56 2.09 60.38
C LYS A 167 -7.76 1.42 59.26
N ALA A 168 -7.60 0.09 59.34
CA ALA A 168 -6.90 -0.68 58.30
C ALA A 168 -7.63 -0.62 56.94
N ARG A 169 -8.97 -0.60 56.92
CA ARG A 169 -9.76 -0.36 55.70
C ARG A 169 -9.59 1.05 55.16
N GLY A 170 -9.46 2.06 56.02
CA GLY A 170 -9.14 3.44 55.62
C GLY A 170 -7.78 3.54 54.92
N GLU A 171 -6.73 3.01 55.55
CA GLU A 171 -5.37 2.97 54.99
C GLU A 171 -5.32 2.19 53.65
N ALA A 172 -6.07 1.09 53.54
CA ALA A 172 -6.21 0.33 52.29
C ALA A 172 -6.97 1.12 51.20
N ALA A 173 -7.99 1.90 51.57
CA ALA A 173 -8.74 2.74 50.64
C ALA A 173 -7.90 3.93 50.13
N GLU A 174 -7.16 4.61 51.00
CA GLU A 174 -6.21 5.67 50.61
C GLU A 174 -5.14 5.13 49.64
N LYS A 175 -4.61 3.91 49.90
CA LYS A 175 -3.69 3.24 48.98
C LYS A 175 -4.35 2.95 47.64
N ALA A 176 -5.54 2.36 47.61
CA ALA A 176 -6.27 2.07 46.37
C ALA A 176 -6.61 3.35 45.57
N GLU A 177 -6.95 4.45 46.25
CA GLU A 177 -7.09 5.77 45.61
C GLU A 177 -5.78 6.27 44.99
N SER A 178 -4.64 6.06 45.65
CA SER A 178 -3.33 6.46 45.10
C SER A 178 -2.97 5.64 43.84
N GLU A 179 -3.25 4.33 43.85
CA GLU A 179 -3.04 3.42 42.72
C GLU A 179 -3.97 3.74 41.53
N LEU A 180 -5.24 4.08 41.80
CA LEU A 180 -6.16 4.59 40.78
C LEU A 180 -5.66 5.91 40.17
N LYS A 181 -5.14 6.83 40.99
CA LYS A 181 -4.57 8.12 40.51
C LYS A 181 -3.30 7.92 39.69
N SER A 182 -2.44 6.95 39.99
CA SER A 182 -1.30 6.62 39.11
C SER A 182 -1.76 5.98 37.80
N LEU A 183 -2.66 5.00 37.84
CA LEU A 183 -3.19 4.33 36.64
C LEU A 183 -3.92 5.30 35.69
N GLN A 184 -4.67 6.27 36.23
CA GLN A 184 -5.29 7.33 35.43
C GLN A 184 -4.25 8.23 34.72
N ASN A 185 -3.13 8.54 35.39
CA ASN A 185 -2.05 9.32 34.78
C ASN A 185 -1.30 8.52 33.70
N GLU A 186 -1.08 7.22 33.91
CA GLU A 186 -0.52 6.32 32.89
C GLU A 186 -1.46 6.18 31.69
N GLN A 187 -2.77 5.98 31.93
CA GLN A 187 -3.77 5.92 30.87
C GLN A 187 -3.81 7.22 30.05
N ARG A 188 -3.73 8.39 30.70
CA ARG A 188 -3.63 9.69 30.01
C ARG A 188 -2.36 9.75 29.14
N LYS A 189 -1.19 9.43 29.71
CA LYS A 189 0.09 9.43 28.99
C LYS A 189 0.06 8.50 27.77
N ILE A 190 -0.46 7.27 27.93
CA ILE A 190 -0.62 6.31 26.83
C ILE A 190 -1.57 6.85 25.75
N SER A 191 -2.65 7.54 26.13
CA SER A 191 -3.55 8.17 25.15
C SER A 191 -2.89 9.30 24.35
N GLU A 192 -2.02 10.09 24.98
CA GLU A 192 -1.24 11.15 24.35
C GLU A 192 -0.16 10.58 23.41
N GLU A 193 0.53 9.51 23.82
CA GLU A 193 1.49 8.78 22.99
C GLU A 193 0.81 8.10 21.78
N LEU A 194 -0.37 7.50 21.96
CA LEU A 194 -1.18 6.93 20.86
C LEU A 194 -1.67 7.99 19.88
N ALA A 195 -2.07 9.18 20.35
CA ALA A 195 -2.42 10.30 19.48
C ALA A 195 -1.20 10.78 18.68
N ALA A 196 -0.05 10.95 19.33
CA ALA A 196 1.20 11.32 18.66
C ALA A 196 1.66 10.25 17.64
N ALA A 197 1.46 8.97 17.92
CA ALA A 197 1.75 7.86 17.01
C ALA A 197 0.82 7.86 15.78
N ARG A 198 -0.49 8.10 15.96
CA ARG A 198 -1.46 8.22 14.86
C ARG A 198 -1.13 9.39 13.93
N ASN A 199 -0.82 10.57 14.48
CA ASN A 199 -0.46 11.75 13.69
C ASN A 199 0.85 11.53 12.90
N LYS A 200 1.81 10.78 13.45
CA LYS A 200 3.02 10.35 12.74
C LYS A 200 2.69 9.37 11.60
N LEU A 201 1.83 8.37 11.87
CA LEU A 201 1.39 7.39 10.87
C LEU A 201 0.72 8.08 9.67
N GLU A 202 -0.26 8.95 9.93
CA GLU A 202 -0.97 9.71 8.90
C GLU A 202 -0.01 10.56 8.06
N LYS A 203 0.94 11.25 8.71
CA LYS A 203 1.99 11.98 7.99
C LYS A 203 2.79 11.03 7.08
N THR A 204 3.30 9.92 7.60
CA THR A 204 4.10 8.98 6.79
C THR A 204 3.30 8.34 5.65
N GLU A 205 1.98 8.14 5.82
CA GLU A 205 1.11 7.65 4.75
C GLU A 205 0.92 8.70 3.65
N ASN A 206 0.79 9.98 4.02
CA ASN A 206 0.66 11.09 3.09
C ASN A 206 1.98 11.41 2.36
N ASP A 207 3.11 11.38 3.08
CA ASP A 207 4.45 11.48 2.49
C ASP A 207 4.68 10.31 1.50
N SER A 208 4.29 9.07 1.86
CA SER A 208 4.38 7.90 0.99
C SER A 208 3.50 8.02 -0.27
N LYS A 209 2.26 8.52 -0.15
CA LYS A 209 1.38 8.82 -1.30
C LYS A 209 2.00 9.87 -2.24
N ALA A 210 2.66 10.89 -1.68
CA ALA A 210 3.36 11.91 -2.47
C ALA A 210 4.54 11.29 -3.25
N SER A 211 5.44 10.58 -2.57
CA SER A 211 6.58 9.91 -3.23
C SER A 211 6.14 8.86 -4.26
N LYS A 212 5.03 8.14 -4.02
CA LYS A 212 4.46 7.22 -5.00
C LYS A 212 3.99 7.95 -6.27
N LYS A 213 3.28 9.08 -6.11
CA LYS A 213 2.83 9.90 -7.25
C LYS A 213 4.00 10.50 -8.03
N GLU A 214 5.10 10.85 -7.36
CA GLU A 214 6.33 11.27 -8.03
C GLU A 214 7.01 10.11 -8.78
N ALA A 215 7.06 8.91 -8.21
CA ALA A 215 7.58 7.71 -8.88
C ALA A 215 6.74 7.30 -10.10
N GLU A 216 5.40 7.43 -10.04
CA GLU A 216 4.51 7.22 -11.19
C GLU A 216 4.77 8.26 -12.29
N LYS A 217 5.02 9.52 -11.92
CA LYS A 217 5.39 10.59 -12.86
C LYS A 217 6.74 10.32 -13.53
N THR A 218 7.79 9.98 -12.76
CA THR A 218 9.12 9.72 -13.33
C THR A 218 9.16 8.45 -14.17
N ALA A 219 8.40 7.40 -13.81
CA ALA A 219 8.20 6.23 -14.65
C ALA A 219 7.50 6.58 -15.99
N GLY A 220 6.53 7.50 -15.97
CA GLY A 220 5.92 8.04 -17.18
C GLY A 220 6.92 8.78 -18.08
N GLN A 221 7.75 9.65 -17.49
CA GLN A 221 8.81 10.40 -18.21
C GLN A 221 9.90 9.47 -18.75
N LEU A 222 10.28 8.42 -18.02
CA LEU A 222 11.22 7.41 -18.49
C LEU A 222 10.67 6.66 -19.71
N LYS A 223 9.37 6.32 -19.69
CA LYS A 223 8.71 5.64 -20.81
C LYS A 223 8.63 6.51 -22.08
N SER A 224 8.38 7.81 -21.96
CA SER A 224 8.43 8.72 -23.13
C SER A 224 9.86 8.87 -23.66
N ALA A 225 10.85 9.10 -22.79
CA ALA A 225 12.25 9.20 -23.19
C ALA A 225 12.77 7.90 -23.85
N GLN A 226 12.32 6.73 -23.40
CA GLN A 226 12.65 5.45 -24.02
C GLN A 226 12.04 5.31 -25.44
N SER A 227 10.84 5.85 -25.66
CA SER A 227 10.18 5.87 -26.98
C SER A 227 10.83 6.86 -27.95
N GLU A 228 11.36 7.98 -27.46
CA GLU A 228 12.15 8.94 -28.24
C GLU A 228 13.54 8.37 -28.58
N LEU A 229 14.14 7.61 -27.67
CA LEU A 229 15.42 6.95 -27.91
C LEU A 229 15.31 5.84 -28.98
N SER A 230 14.21 5.08 -29.02
CA SER A 230 13.99 4.08 -30.07
C SER A 230 13.85 4.71 -31.46
N SER A 231 13.02 5.75 -31.62
CA SER A 231 12.84 6.40 -32.93
C SER A 231 14.12 7.11 -33.40
N LYS A 232 14.88 7.74 -32.48
CA LYS A 232 16.20 8.32 -32.81
C LYS A 232 17.25 7.25 -33.15
N THR A 233 17.12 6.03 -32.62
CA THR A 233 17.96 4.90 -33.02
C THR A 233 17.62 4.42 -34.43
N GLU A 234 16.32 4.31 -34.76
CA GLU A 234 15.85 3.97 -36.11
C GLU A 234 16.30 5.01 -37.15
N GLU A 235 16.11 6.31 -36.88
CA GLU A 235 16.64 7.42 -37.69
C GLU A 235 18.15 7.28 -37.92
N ALA A 236 18.93 7.02 -36.86
CA ALA A 236 20.38 6.86 -36.96
C ALA A 236 20.80 5.62 -37.78
N THR A 237 20.03 4.52 -37.77
CA THR A 237 20.30 3.37 -38.65
C THR A 237 19.99 3.68 -40.12
N SER A 238 18.91 4.41 -40.40
CA SER A 238 18.55 4.84 -41.75
C SER A 238 19.61 5.77 -42.35
N LEU A 239 20.04 6.79 -41.59
CA LEU A 239 21.10 7.72 -42.01
C LEU A 239 22.45 7.02 -42.23
N ARG A 240 22.80 6.01 -41.41
CA ARG A 240 24.01 5.21 -41.63
C ARG A 240 23.97 4.46 -42.95
N LYS A 241 22.84 3.84 -43.30
CA LYS A 241 22.67 3.16 -44.60
C LYS A 241 22.81 4.14 -45.76
N GLN A 242 22.17 5.31 -45.70
CA GLN A 242 22.28 6.34 -46.74
C GLN A 242 23.73 6.83 -46.92
N ILE A 243 24.49 7.00 -45.83
CA ILE A 243 25.91 7.38 -45.89
C ILE A 243 26.75 6.27 -46.53
N GLU A 244 26.47 5.00 -46.24
CA GLU A 244 27.16 3.86 -46.87
C GLU A 244 26.89 3.76 -48.38
N GLU A 245 25.62 3.94 -48.77
CA GLU A 245 25.14 3.97 -50.17
C GLU A 245 25.80 5.11 -50.97
N LEU A 246 25.72 6.35 -50.48
CA LEU A 246 26.39 7.53 -51.08
C LEU A 246 27.93 7.39 -51.10
N THR A 247 28.53 6.68 -50.13
CA THR A 247 29.98 6.40 -50.12
C THR A 247 30.37 5.36 -51.17
N ALA A 248 29.48 4.42 -51.50
CA ALA A 248 29.69 3.46 -52.59
C ALA A 248 29.56 4.15 -53.96
N GLU A 249 28.53 4.97 -54.16
CA GLU A 249 28.35 5.79 -55.38
C GLU A 249 29.55 6.71 -55.63
N LEU A 250 30.00 7.43 -54.60
CA LEU A 250 31.15 8.34 -54.72
C LEU A 250 32.44 7.58 -55.09
N LYS A 251 32.64 6.36 -54.58
CA LYS A 251 33.78 5.52 -54.97
C LYS A 251 33.69 5.04 -56.42
N ALA A 252 32.50 4.63 -56.88
CA ALA A 252 32.30 4.23 -58.27
C ALA A 252 32.59 5.40 -59.23
N ALA A 253 32.00 6.57 -58.98
CA ALA A 253 32.25 7.78 -59.77
C ALA A 253 33.72 8.22 -59.76
N GLN A 254 34.44 8.03 -58.64
CA GLN A 254 35.89 8.29 -58.56
C GLN A 254 36.76 7.28 -59.32
N ALA A 255 36.32 6.03 -59.47
CA ALA A 255 37.00 5.03 -60.29
C ALA A 255 36.78 5.31 -61.78
N ASP A 256 35.53 5.55 -62.20
CA ASP A 256 35.20 5.92 -63.59
C ASP A 256 35.95 7.19 -64.03
N ALA A 257 36.00 8.22 -63.18
CA ALA A 257 36.77 9.44 -63.43
C ALA A 257 38.31 9.26 -63.52
N ARG A 258 38.84 8.06 -63.20
CA ARG A 258 40.27 7.70 -63.31
C ARG A 258 40.56 6.71 -64.44
N GLY A 259 39.58 6.44 -65.31
CA GLY A 259 39.67 5.43 -66.37
C GLY A 259 39.06 4.08 -65.99
N GLY A 260 37.97 4.10 -65.21
CA GLY A 260 37.20 2.91 -64.86
C GLY A 260 36.49 2.29 -66.08
N LYS A 261 36.14 1.01 -65.96
CA LYS A 261 35.70 0.16 -67.10
C LYS A 261 34.42 0.62 -67.82
N ASN A 262 33.60 1.45 -67.17
CA ASN A 262 32.22 1.70 -67.60
C ASN A 262 32.03 3.07 -68.28
N ALA A 263 33.03 3.96 -68.23
CA ALA A 263 32.92 5.32 -68.73
C ALA A 263 34.01 5.60 -69.76
N VAL A 264 33.62 5.85 -71.01
CA VAL A 264 34.54 6.32 -72.06
C VAL A 264 35.07 7.72 -71.67
N PRO A 265 36.37 7.91 -71.38
CA PRO A 265 36.88 9.22 -71.02
C PRO A 265 36.83 10.14 -72.24
N PRO A 266 36.29 11.38 -72.15
CA PRO A 266 36.14 12.26 -73.31
C PRO A 266 37.43 12.52 -74.10
N ALA A 267 38.58 12.54 -73.41
CA ALA A 267 39.90 12.68 -74.03
C ALA A 267 40.28 11.46 -74.92
N ALA A 268 39.89 10.24 -74.55
CA ALA A 268 40.15 9.04 -75.34
C ALA A 268 39.36 9.07 -76.65
N TYR A 269 38.08 9.46 -76.59
CA TYR A 269 37.26 9.71 -77.78
C TYR A 269 37.85 10.81 -78.66
N GLN A 270 38.21 11.97 -78.09
CA GLN A 270 38.78 13.09 -78.84
C GLN A 270 40.09 12.71 -79.57
N ILE A 271 41.00 12.00 -78.91
CA ILE A 271 42.26 11.54 -79.51
C ILE A 271 41.98 10.57 -80.66
N LEU A 272 41.12 9.57 -80.45
CA LEU A 272 40.80 8.58 -81.48
C LEU A 272 40.06 9.19 -82.67
N TYR A 273 39.14 10.13 -82.43
CA TYR A 273 38.46 10.92 -83.46
C TYR A 273 39.44 11.71 -84.32
N MET A 274 40.43 12.39 -83.72
CA MET A 274 41.46 13.12 -84.47
C MET A 274 42.30 12.18 -85.35
N PHE A 275 42.75 11.04 -84.81
CA PHE A 275 43.51 10.05 -85.60
C PHE A 275 42.69 9.42 -86.74
N GLN A 276 41.39 9.16 -86.54
CA GLN A 276 40.53 8.65 -87.60
C GLN A 276 40.22 9.71 -88.66
N LYS A 277 39.97 10.97 -88.24
CA LYS A 277 39.64 12.09 -89.13
C LYS A 277 40.81 12.51 -90.02
N GLU A 278 42.02 12.61 -89.47
CA GLU A 278 43.20 13.09 -90.20
C GLU A 278 44.01 11.97 -90.88
N GLY A 279 43.87 10.72 -90.43
CA GLY A 279 44.73 9.61 -90.88
C GLY A 279 44.07 8.23 -91.04
N ARG A 280 42.74 8.10 -90.89
CA ARG A 280 42.00 6.81 -90.99
C ARG A 280 42.59 5.67 -90.14
N LEU A 281 43.15 6.00 -88.97
CA LEU A 281 43.93 5.05 -88.16
C LEU A 281 43.15 3.78 -87.76
N ILE A 282 41.84 3.87 -87.53
CA ILE A 282 41.04 2.70 -87.17
C ILE A 282 40.92 1.74 -88.35
N ASP A 283 40.67 2.28 -89.56
CA ASP A 283 40.55 1.48 -90.78
C ASP A 283 41.86 0.76 -91.08
N LEU A 284 42.99 1.50 -91.04
CA LEU A 284 44.33 0.96 -91.24
C LEU A 284 44.63 -0.19 -90.26
N LEU A 285 44.29 -0.03 -88.97
CA LEU A 285 44.52 -1.05 -87.94
C LEU A 285 43.50 -2.20 -87.97
N LYS A 286 42.38 -2.07 -88.70
CA LYS A 286 41.39 -3.13 -88.89
C LYS A 286 41.57 -3.92 -90.18
N GLU A 287 42.32 -3.39 -91.15
CA GLU A 287 42.80 -4.12 -92.32
C GLU A 287 43.56 -5.40 -91.90
N ASP A 288 43.42 -6.47 -92.70
CA ASP A 288 44.17 -7.71 -92.52
C ASP A 288 45.43 -7.69 -93.39
N VAL A 289 46.57 -7.40 -92.76
CA VAL A 289 47.87 -7.32 -93.42
C VAL A 289 48.60 -8.67 -93.51
N SER A 290 47.97 -9.78 -93.11
CA SER A 290 48.59 -11.12 -93.12
C SER A 290 48.93 -11.64 -94.51
N GLY A 291 48.22 -11.18 -95.55
CA GLY A 291 48.41 -11.59 -96.94
C GLY A 291 49.54 -10.89 -97.70
N TYR A 292 50.11 -9.80 -97.17
CA TYR A 292 51.24 -9.09 -97.80
C TYR A 292 52.58 -9.68 -97.34
N ASP A 293 53.58 -9.73 -98.21
CA ASP A 293 54.95 -10.07 -97.86
C ASP A 293 55.69 -8.92 -97.11
N ASP A 294 56.78 -9.26 -96.43
CA ASP A 294 57.58 -8.32 -95.63
C ASP A 294 58.43 -7.36 -96.48
N GLU A 295 58.52 -7.58 -97.80
CA GLU A 295 59.20 -6.69 -98.75
C GLU A 295 58.26 -5.53 -99.18
N THR A 296 56.98 -5.84 -99.38
CA THR A 296 55.90 -4.91 -99.71
C THR A 296 55.38 -4.16 -98.49
N LEU A 297 55.15 -4.86 -97.37
CA LEU A 297 54.67 -4.27 -96.12
C LEU A 297 55.80 -3.60 -95.32
N GLY A 298 57.05 -4.03 -95.52
CA GLY A 298 58.19 -3.68 -94.69
C GLY A 298 58.17 -4.45 -93.35
N GLY A 299 59.08 -5.40 -93.16
CA GLY A 299 59.07 -6.32 -92.00
C GLY A 299 59.08 -5.69 -90.59
N ALA A 300 59.38 -4.39 -90.45
CA ALA A 300 59.26 -3.66 -89.18
C ALA A 300 57.83 -3.15 -88.88
N ILE A 301 56.94 -3.07 -89.89
CA ILE A 301 55.59 -2.52 -89.76
C ILE A 301 54.60 -3.56 -89.23
N ARG A 302 54.73 -4.82 -89.61
CA ARG A 302 53.81 -5.91 -89.18
C ARG A 302 53.65 -6.00 -87.65
N PRO A 303 54.73 -6.01 -86.82
CA PRO A 303 54.57 -6.08 -85.36
C PRO A 303 53.96 -4.81 -84.75
N ILE A 304 54.15 -3.64 -85.39
CA ILE A 304 53.57 -2.37 -84.96
C ILE A 304 52.06 -2.35 -85.25
N HIS A 305 51.66 -2.80 -86.44
CA HIS A 305 50.26 -2.95 -86.84
C HIS A 305 49.52 -3.90 -85.91
N GLU A 306 50.02 -5.12 -85.73
CA GLU A 306 49.42 -6.14 -84.86
C GLU A 306 49.34 -5.68 -83.40
N GLY A 307 50.38 -5.02 -82.89
CA GLY A 307 50.41 -4.45 -81.54
C GLY A 307 49.37 -3.35 -81.33
N CYS A 308 49.24 -2.42 -82.28
CA CYS A 308 48.26 -1.34 -82.23
C CYS A 308 46.81 -1.84 -82.44
N ARG A 309 46.60 -2.81 -83.34
CA ARG A 309 45.31 -3.48 -83.54
C ARG A 309 44.85 -4.18 -82.27
N LYS A 310 45.74 -4.95 -81.64
CA LYS A 310 45.45 -5.61 -80.36
C LYS A 310 45.18 -4.61 -79.24
N LEU A 311 45.91 -3.49 -79.20
CA LEU A 311 45.66 -2.43 -78.23
C LEU A 311 44.24 -1.85 -78.37
N LEU A 312 43.75 -1.65 -79.59
CA LEU A 312 42.34 -1.29 -79.81
C LEU A 312 41.41 -2.39 -79.28
N GLU A 313 41.61 -3.63 -79.69
CA GLU A 313 40.73 -4.76 -79.34
C GLU A 313 40.67 -5.06 -77.83
N ASP A 314 41.78 -4.90 -77.09
CA ASP A 314 41.86 -5.11 -75.64
C ASP A 314 41.34 -3.90 -74.81
N ARG A 315 41.34 -2.67 -75.36
CA ARG A 315 41.22 -1.41 -74.59
C ARG A 315 40.21 -0.39 -75.09
N LEU A 316 39.98 -0.30 -76.39
CA LEU A 316 39.11 0.68 -77.05
C LEU A 316 38.13 -0.07 -77.94
N ILE A 317 37.09 -0.61 -77.32
CA ILE A 317 36.15 -1.53 -77.96
C ILE A 317 35.28 -0.72 -78.94
N LEU A 318 35.44 -1.02 -80.23
CA LEU A 318 34.82 -0.31 -81.34
C LEU A 318 33.76 -1.19 -82.00
N GLU A 319 32.64 -0.57 -82.36
CA GLU A 319 31.56 -1.15 -83.17
C GLU A 319 31.28 -0.25 -84.39
N PRO A 320 30.71 -0.77 -85.49
CA PRO A 320 30.33 0.08 -86.61
C PRO A 320 29.17 1.03 -86.25
N VAL A 321 29.04 2.14 -86.96
CA VAL A 321 27.88 3.05 -86.80
C VAL A 321 26.65 2.45 -87.45
N LEU A 322 26.81 1.90 -88.66
CA LEU A 322 25.81 1.15 -89.43
C LEU A 322 26.31 -0.29 -89.67
N ASN A 323 25.45 -1.29 -89.44
CA ASN A 323 25.87 -2.70 -89.54
C ASN A 323 25.96 -3.22 -90.99
N GLU A 324 25.28 -2.58 -91.93
CA GLU A 324 25.20 -2.97 -93.34
C GLU A 324 26.57 -2.96 -94.05
N GLU A 325 26.65 -3.58 -95.23
CA GLU A 325 27.91 -3.78 -95.95
C GLU A 325 28.40 -2.50 -96.64
N GLU A 326 29.71 -2.30 -96.74
CA GLU A 326 30.26 -1.20 -97.55
C GLU A 326 30.00 -1.50 -99.04
N GLY A 327 29.41 -0.55 -99.76
CA GLY A 327 28.86 -0.76 -101.10
C GLY A 327 27.41 -1.29 -101.15
N SER A 328 26.72 -1.44 -100.01
CA SER A 328 25.29 -1.75 -99.98
C SER A 328 24.42 -0.49 -100.07
N GLU A 329 23.21 -0.62 -100.62
CA GLU A 329 22.20 0.46 -100.64
C GLU A 329 21.45 0.50 -99.31
N VAL A 330 21.53 1.64 -98.61
CA VAL A 330 20.92 1.87 -97.30
C VAL A 330 19.91 3.01 -97.39
N THR A 331 18.78 2.87 -96.71
CA THR A 331 17.74 3.91 -96.59
C THR A 331 17.57 4.30 -95.13
N LEU A 332 17.63 5.61 -94.83
CA LEU A 332 17.51 6.20 -93.50
C LEU A 332 16.34 7.18 -93.47
N GLU A 333 15.39 7.00 -92.54
CA GLU A 333 14.24 7.90 -92.40
C GLU A 333 14.62 9.23 -91.73
N GLU A 334 15.35 9.14 -90.61
CA GLU A 334 15.94 10.26 -89.87
C GLU A 334 17.47 10.12 -89.82
N ILE A 335 18.17 11.23 -89.63
CA ILE A 335 19.65 11.29 -89.58
C ILE A 335 20.10 12.15 -88.42
N ASP A 336 21.01 11.60 -87.62
CA ASP A 336 21.87 12.33 -86.70
C ASP A 336 23.13 12.81 -87.43
N PRO A 337 23.37 14.14 -87.55
CA PRO A 337 24.56 14.68 -88.20
C PRO A 337 25.89 14.42 -87.47
N GLU A 338 25.88 14.01 -86.20
CA GLU A 338 27.10 13.68 -85.45
C GLU A 338 27.62 12.27 -85.76
N SER A 339 26.74 11.32 -86.06
CA SER A 339 27.11 9.94 -86.42
C SER A 339 27.07 9.62 -87.92
N ILE A 340 26.23 10.29 -88.73
CA ILE A 340 26.07 9.98 -90.16
C ILE A 340 26.35 11.20 -91.05
N LYS A 341 27.40 11.11 -91.87
CA LYS A 341 27.80 12.14 -92.83
C LYS A 341 27.34 11.80 -94.24
N LEU A 342 26.37 12.55 -94.76
CA LEU A 342 25.93 12.47 -96.15
C LEU A 342 26.93 13.11 -97.13
N SER A 343 26.93 12.63 -98.37
CA SER A 343 27.71 13.17 -99.48
C SER A 343 26.94 13.05 -100.81
N GLY A 344 27.23 13.91 -101.79
CA GLY A 344 26.53 13.93 -103.08
C GLY A 344 25.26 14.80 -103.08
N SER A 345 24.26 14.42 -103.87
CA SER A 345 23.01 15.17 -104.09
C SER A 345 22.00 14.96 -102.97
N VAL A 346 22.27 15.52 -101.80
CA VAL A 346 21.45 15.37 -100.58
C VAL A 346 20.08 16.06 -100.74
N PRO A 347 18.94 15.36 -100.52
CA PRO A 347 17.61 15.95 -100.52
C PRO A 347 17.36 16.80 -99.25
N ALA A 348 16.41 17.74 -99.34
CA ALA A 348 16.10 18.67 -98.23
C ALA A 348 15.40 18.01 -97.02
N SER A 349 14.85 16.81 -97.20
CA SER A 349 14.21 15.98 -96.17
C SER A 349 14.32 14.51 -96.55
N GLY A 350 14.24 13.62 -95.57
CA GLY A 350 14.25 12.17 -95.80
C GLY A 350 12.99 11.62 -96.49
N PRO A 351 12.96 10.30 -96.79
CA PRO A 351 14.02 9.34 -96.50
C PRO A 351 15.26 9.54 -97.38
N TYR A 352 16.43 9.26 -96.81
CA TYR A 352 17.73 9.38 -97.46
C TYR A 352 18.20 8.00 -97.90
N THR A 353 18.25 7.76 -99.21
CA THR A 353 18.75 6.50 -99.80
C THR A 353 20.06 6.73 -100.52
N GLY A 354 21.02 5.81 -100.34
CA GLY A 354 22.32 5.86 -101.02
C GLY A 354 23.22 4.68 -100.68
N GLU A 355 24.37 4.62 -101.35
CA GLU A 355 25.39 3.59 -101.13
C GLU A 355 26.21 3.86 -99.86
N LEU A 356 26.39 2.84 -99.01
CA LEU A 356 27.16 2.94 -97.77
C LEU A 356 28.67 2.93 -98.08
N ILE A 357 29.27 4.11 -98.23
CA ILE A 357 30.70 4.26 -98.57
C ILE A 357 31.64 3.88 -97.41
N HIS A 358 31.19 4.01 -96.16
CA HIS A 358 31.95 3.59 -94.97
C HIS A 358 31.00 3.33 -93.79
N ARG A 359 31.17 2.23 -93.04
CA ARG A 359 30.28 1.86 -91.93
C ARG A 359 30.35 2.80 -90.71
N GLY A 360 31.36 3.67 -90.64
CA GLY A 360 31.68 4.48 -89.47
C GLY A 360 32.19 3.65 -88.28
N TRP A 361 32.76 4.31 -87.26
CA TRP A 361 33.22 3.65 -86.03
C TRP A 361 32.71 4.40 -84.79
N ARG A 362 32.07 3.66 -83.87
CA ARG A 362 31.61 4.13 -82.56
C ARG A 362 32.45 3.49 -81.45
N LEU A 363 33.01 4.30 -80.56
CA LEU A 363 33.71 3.82 -79.37
C LEU A 363 32.67 3.43 -78.31
N LYS A 364 32.55 2.12 -78.05
CA LYS A 364 31.52 1.52 -77.19
C LYS A 364 31.94 1.49 -75.72
N GLU A 365 33.12 0.96 -75.45
CA GLU A 365 33.66 0.72 -74.10
C GLU A 365 35.16 1.06 -74.06
N CYS A 366 35.66 1.47 -72.89
CA CYS A 366 37.03 1.95 -72.71
C CYS A 366 37.67 1.28 -71.47
N ASN A 367 38.47 0.24 -71.69
CA ASN A 367 39.04 -0.63 -70.65
C ASN A 367 40.49 -0.21 -70.30
N LEU A 368 40.65 1.05 -69.90
CA LEU A 368 41.95 1.59 -69.47
C LEU A 368 42.33 1.07 -68.08
N PRO A 369 43.64 1.02 -67.74
CA PRO A 369 44.08 0.82 -66.37
C PRO A 369 43.87 2.11 -65.54
N GLU A 370 43.42 1.98 -64.30
CA GLU A 370 43.33 3.12 -63.37
C GLU A 370 44.70 3.80 -63.19
N LEU A 371 44.73 5.13 -63.30
CA LEU A 371 45.95 5.90 -63.05
C LEU A 371 46.29 5.92 -61.55
N VAL A 372 47.50 5.47 -61.22
CA VAL A 372 48.00 5.40 -59.84
C VAL A 372 48.08 6.80 -59.19
N GLY A 373 47.75 6.86 -57.89
CA GLY A 373 47.77 8.11 -57.12
C GLY A 373 49.16 8.77 -57.14
N GLY A 374 49.21 10.02 -57.61
CA GLY A 374 50.46 10.79 -57.72
C GLY A 374 51.12 10.75 -59.11
N TRP A 375 50.54 10.08 -60.11
CA TRP A 375 50.98 10.17 -61.50
C TRP A 375 50.86 11.62 -62.02
N LYS A 376 51.94 12.16 -62.58
CA LYS A 376 52.04 13.53 -63.13
C LYS A 376 52.28 13.54 -64.64
N GLY A 377 51.90 12.46 -65.33
CA GLY A 377 52.50 12.06 -66.61
C GLY A 377 52.33 13.08 -67.74
N ASN A 378 53.45 13.66 -68.16
CA ASN A 378 53.60 14.49 -69.36
C ASN A 378 54.62 13.89 -70.36
N VAL A 379 55.06 12.65 -70.14
CA VAL A 379 56.00 11.91 -70.98
C VAL A 379 55.37 10.56 -71.32
N ILE A 380 55.23 10.27 -72.61
CA ILE A 380 54.60 9.03 -73.12
C ILE A 380 55.67 7.97 -73.42
N ALA A 381 56.79 8.38 -74.03
CA ALA A 381 58.00 7.59 -74.16
C ALA A 381 59.19 8.44 -73.63
N PRO A 382 60.08 7.88 -72.80
CA PRO A 382 61.29 8.58 -72.36
C PRO A 382 62.28 8.73 -73.53
N ALA A 383 63.14 9.75 -73.45
CA ALA A 383 64.31 9.83 -74.33
C ALA A 383 65.41 8.91 -73.80
N GLU A 384 65.91 8.02 -74.65
CA GLU A 384 67.04 7.15 -74.35
C GLU A 384 68.35 7.85 -74.74
N ILE A 385 69.36 7.78 -73.86
CA ILE A 385 70.68 8.38 -74.07
C ILE A 385 71.73 7.35 -73.68
N GLU A 386 72.51 6.89 -74.65
CA GLU A 386 73.70 6.08 -74.40
C GLU A 386 74.82 6.97 -73.82
N ILE A 387 75.45 6.54 -72.74
CA ILE A 387 76.52 7.28 -72.05
C ILE A 387 77.85 6.57 -72.33
N SER A 388 78.79 7.32 -72.92
CA SER A 388 80.16 6.90 -73.26
C SER A 388 81.17 7.12 -72.14
#